data_AF-A0A1G7Z824-F1
#
_entry.id   AF-A0A1G7Z824-F1
#
_cell.length_a   1.000
_cell.length_b   1.000
_cell.length_c   1.000
_cell.angle_alpha   90.00
_cell.angle_beta   90.00
_cell.angle_gamma   90.00
#
_symmetry.space_group_name_H-M   'P 1'
#
loop_
_entity.id
_entity.type
_entity.pdbx_description
1 polymer ?
#
loop_
_entity_poly.entity_id
_entity_poly.type
_entity_poly.pdbx_seq_one_letter_code
_entity_poly.pdbx_strand_id
1 'polypeptide(L)'
;MKDCPDCGRGLPPESFGRNKTQADGLSFYCRDCNRARSRRWYRESRRKLGHEVRDLSWVPEGKRWCPTCRSAVDEADYSRNSSAPSGFGAECRPCRRTSQNEAYFVRRYGLTRAEVHAMRVAQADRCAICGDQGAAHLDHAHSTGAVRALLCSRCNMGLGLFLDDPDRLRAAVAYLEKHGGGAVPPATGCTTPPRLGSDRRDRRGTRPGRRSTDRPAHGSAAPHRPTTSGPAEEAHG
;
A
#
# COMPACT_ATOMS: atom_id res chain seq x y z
N MET A 1 -21.32 53.70 8.15
CA MET A 1 -22.33 52.61 8.12
C MET A 1 -22.66 52.32 6.67
N LYS A 2 -22.85 51.05 6.30
CA LYS A 2 -23.26 50.63 4.95
C LYS A 2 -24.41 49.64 5.08
N ASP A 3 -25.43 49.79 4.24
CA ASP A 3 -26.60 48.92 4.27
C ASP A 3 -26.39 47.68 3.40
N CYS A 4 -26.71 46.51 3.97
CA CYS A 4 -26.72 45.26 3.21
C CYS A 4 -28.12 45.03 2.62
N PRO A 5 -28.29 45.03 1.30
CA PRO A 5 -29.61 44.92 0.66
C PRO A 5 -30.26 43.54 0.80
N ASP A 6 -29.49 42.52 1.21
CA ASP A 6 -30.00 41.16 1.38
C ASP A 6 -30.60 40.92 2.78
N CYS A 7 -30.05 41.53 3.82
CA CYS A 7 -30.58 41.42 5.19
C CYS A 7 -31.23 42.71 5.70
N GLY A 8 -31.20 43.80 4.93
CA GLY A 8 -31.76 45.11 5.28
C GLY A 8 -31.06 45.84 6.43
N ARG A 9 -29.97 45.30 6.99
CA ARG A 9 -29.27 45.88 8.14
C ARG A 9 -28.19 46.87 7.71
N GLY A 10 -28.15 48.02 8.39
CA GLY A 10 -27.00 48.92 8.40
C GLY A 10 -25.89 48.35 9.27
N LEU A 11 -24.75 48.04 8.66
CA LEU A 11 -23.63 47.37 9.31
C LEU A 11 -22.34 48.22 9.17
N PRO A 12 -21.37 48.04 10.07
CA PRO A 12 -20.11 48.76 9.98
C PRO A 12 -19.25 48.18 8.83
N PRO A 13 -18.33 48.98 8.22
CA PRO A 13 -17.55 48.60 7.03
C PRO A 13 -16.82 47.25 7.11
N GLU A 14 -16.40 46.83 8.30
CA GLU A 14 -15.65 45.58 8.55
C GLU A 14 -16.52 44.34 8.30
N SER A 15 -17.84 44.52 8.38
CA SER A 15 -18.82 43.48 8.05
C SER A 15 -18.92 43.20 6.55
N PHE A 16 -18.24 43.99 5.72
CA PHE A 16 -18.19 43.83 4.26
C PHE A 16 -16.81 43.31 3.83
N GLY A 17 -16.78 42.57 2.71
CA GLY A 17 -15.53 42.18 2.05
C GLY A 17 -14.94 43.37 1.27
N ARG A 18 -13.65 43.33 0.94
CA ARG A 18 -13.06 44.33 0.04
C ARG A 18 -13.49 44.06 -1.40
N ASN A 19 -13.90 45.09 -2.12
CA ASN A 19 -14.16 45.02 -3.56
C ASN A 19 -13.66 46.30 -4.25
N LYS A 20 -12.52 46.19 -4.95
CA LYS A 20 -11.86 47.33 -5.60
C LYS A 20 -12.65 47.92 -6.77
N THR A 21 -13.66 47.21 -7.28
CA THR A 21 -14.50 47.70 -8.38
C THR A 21 -15.59 48.66 -7.90
N GLN A 22 -15.83 48.73 -6.58
CA GLN A 22 -16.86 49.59 -6.01
C GLN A 22 -16.24 50.91 -5.56
N ALA A 23 -17.01 52.00 -5.67
CA ALA A 23 -16.56 53.35 -5.32
C ALA A 23 -16.09 53.46 -3.86
N ASP A 24 -16.72 52.73 -2.94
CA ASP A 24 -16.36 52.70 -1.52
C ASP A 24 -15.34 51.60 -1.17
N GLY A 25 -14.87 50.83 -2.16
CA GLY A 25 -13.94 49.73 -1.97
C GLY A 25 -14.52 48.52 -1.21
N LEU A 26 -15.84 48.48 -0.97
CA LEU A 26 -16.51 47.45 -0.18
C LEU A 26 -17.52 46.65 -1.00
N SER A 27 -17.65 45.36 -0.66
CA SER A 27 -18.66 44.46 -1.21
C SER A 27 -20.07 45.06 -1.06
N PHE A 28 -20.94 44.75 -2.02
CA PHE A 28 -22.35 45.16 -2.00
C PHE A 28 -23.13 44.45 -0.88
N TYR A 29 -22.78 43.20 -0.57
CA TYR A 29 -23.38 42.40 0.50
C TYR A 29 -22.43 42.25 1.68
N CYS A 30 -22.98 42.15 2.89
CA CYS A 30 -22.21 41.79 4.08
C CYS A 30 -21.64 40.36 3.95
N ARG A 31 -20.58 40.05 4.71
CA ARG A 31 -19.86 38.77 4.64
C ARG A 31 -20.77 37.56 4.88
N ASP A 32 -21.78 37.70 5.74
CA ASP A 32 -22.69 36.60 6.07
C ASP A 32 -23.66 36.30 4.92
N CYS A 33 -24.34 37.33 4.41
CA CYS A 33 -25.19 37.22 3.21
C CYS A 33 -24.39 36.71 2.01
N ASN A 34 -23.17 37.20 1.82
CA ASN A 34 -22.32 36.74 0.73
C ASN A 34 -21.94 35.26 0.91
N ARG A 35 -21.56 34.82 2.12
CA ARG A 35 -21.28 33.40 2.42
C ARG A 35 -22.51 32.52 2.21
N ALA A 36 -23.69 32.96 2.64
CA ALA A 36 -24.94 32.23 2.46
C ALA A 36 -25.27 32.05 0.97
N ARG A 37 -25.16 33.12 0.18
CA ARG A 37 -25.38 33.07 -1.27
C ARG A 37 -24.37 32.18 -1.97
N SER A 38 -23.09 32.29 -1.66
CA SER A 38 -22.05 31.42 -2.23
C SER A 38 -22.29 29.94 -1.91
N ARG A 39 -22.70 29.61 -0.68
CA ARG A 39 -23.06 28.23 -0.29
C ARG A 39 -24.26 27.71 -1.08
N ARG A 40 -25.29 28.53 -1.27
CA ARG A 40 -26.47 28.18 -2.06
C ARG A 40 -26.09 27.93 -3.52
N TRP A 41 -25.38 28.88 -4.14
CA TRP A 41 -24.93 28.77 -5.53
C TRP A 41 -24.06 27.52 -5.74
N TYR A 42 -23.14 27.23 -4.81
CA TYR A 42 -22.31 26.02 -4.88
C TYR A 42 -23.16 24.75 -4.85
N ARG A 43 -24.11 24.62 -3.91
CA ARG A 43 -25.01 23.46 -3.82
C ARG A 43 -25.85 23.28 -5.09
N GLU A 44 -26.45 24.36 -5.60
CA GLU A 44 -27.24 24.33 -6.83
C GLU A 44 -26.40 23.95 -8.06
N SER A 45 -25.18 24.50 -8.17
CA SER A 45 -24.27 24.22 -9.28
C SER A 45 -23.80 22.77 -9.28
N ARG A 46 -23.46 22.21 -8.10
CA ARG A 46 -23.13 20.79 -7.95
C ARG A 46 -24.31 19.90 -8.31
N ARG A 47 -25.53 20.25 -7.88
CA ARG A 47 -26.75 19.52 -8.23
C ARG A 47 -27.03 19.53 -9.75
N LYS A 48 -26.81 20.65 -10.44
CA LYS A 48 -26.93 20.74 -11.90
C LYS A 48 -25.95 19.81 -12.63
N LEU A 49 -24.78 19.55 -12.05
CA LEU A 49 -23.78 18.59 -12.54
C LEU A 49 -24.08 17.14 -12.10
N GLY A 50 -25.23 16.86 -11.49
CA GLY A 50 -25.57 15.53 -10.98
C GLY A 50 -24.83 15.11 -9.70
N HIS A 51 -24.15 16.05 -9.04
CA HIS A 51 -23.42 15.78 -7.81
C HIS A 51 -24.22 16.21 -6.57
N GLU A 52 -24.47 15.26 -5.67
CA GLU A 52 -25.02 15.55 -4.35
C GLU A 52 -23.93 16.09 -3.39
N VAL A 53 -24.22 17.22 -2.74
CA VAL A 53 -23.35 17.78 -1.70
C VAL A 53 -23.76 17.17 -0.37
N ARG A 54 -22.89 16.33 0.20
CA ARG A 54 -23.11 15.68 1.49
C ARG A 54 -23.27 16.71 2.60
N ASP A 55 -24.29 16.55 3.43
CA ASP A 55 -24.41 17.26 4.70
C ASP A 55 -23.60 16.52 5.79
N LEU A 56 -22.61 17.22 6.34
CA LEU A 56 -21.74 16.75 7.40
C LEU A 56 -21.92 17.58 8.68
N SER A 57 -23.03 18.31 8.80
CA SER A 57 -23.39 19.12 9.97
C SER A 57 -23.51 18.31 11.27
N TRP A 58 -23.78 17.01 11.15
CA TRP A 58 -23.91 16.08 12.27
C TRP A 58 -22.57 15.56 12.80
N VAL A 59 -21.45 15.79 12.10
CA VAL A 59 -20.12 15.34 12.55
C VAL A 59 -19.70 16.18 13.76
N PRO A 60 -19.36 15.55 14.91
CA PRO A 60 -18.95 16.29 16.11
C PRO A 60 -17.70 17.14 15.88
N GLU A 61 -17.56 18.21 16.67
CA GLU A 61 -16.33 19.02 16.70
C GLU A 61 -15.10 18.15 17.04
N GLY A 62 -13.97 18.43 16.41
CA GLY A 62 -12.74 17.63 16.55
C GLY A 62 -12.74 16.29 15.79
N LYS A 63 -13.83 15.95 15.08
CA LYS A 63 -13.94 14.75 14.24
C LYS A 63 -14.16 15.08 12.77
N ARG A 64 -13.85 14.11 11.91
CA ARG A 64 -14.06 14.17 10.46
C ARG A 64 -14.69 12.89 9.94
N TRP A 65 -15.64 13.04 9.04
CA TRP A 65 -16.25 11.91 8.35
C TRP A 65 -15.26 11.25 7.38
N CYS A 66 -15.02 9.94 7.57
CA CYS A 66 -14.27 9.12 6.64
C CYS A 66 -15.21 8.44 5.64
N PRO A 67 -15.06 8.66 4.33
CA PRO A 67 -15.92 8.04 3.33
C PRO A 67 -15.68 6.52 3.20
N THR A 68 -14.51 6.03 3.61
CA THR A 68 -14.09 4.63 3.46
C THR A 68 -14.69 3.75 4.57
N CYS A 69 -14.46 4.07 5.84
CA CYS A 69 -15.08 3.34 6.96
C CYS A 69 -16.48 3.84 7.33
N ARG A 70 -16.95 4.93 6.71
CA ARG A 70 -18.28 5.52 6.95
C ARG A 70 -18.51 5.82 8.43
N SER A 71 -17.56 6.51 9.05
CA SER A 71 -17.64 6.89 10.47
C SER A 71 -17.03 8.27 10.71
N ALA A 72 -17.48 8.95 11.78
CA ALA A 72 -16.82 10.14 12.30
C ALA A 72 -15.58 9.69 13.09
N VAL A 73 -14.40 10.05 12.60
CA VAL A 73 -13.10 9.65 13.16
C VAL A 73 -12.39 10.90 13.67
N ASP A 74 -11.59 10.78 14.73
CA ASP A 74 -10.84 11.91 15.28
C ASP A 74 -9.92 12.55 14.24
N GLU A 75 -9.79 13.88 14.29
CA GLU A 75 -8.91 14.63 13.38
C GLU A 75 -7.45 14.16 13.46
N ALA A 76 -7.02 13.69 14.63
CA ALA A 76 -5.70 13.12 14.86
C ALA A 76 -5.44 11.86 14.02
N ASP A 77 -6.49 11.13 13.63
CA ASP A 77 -6.37 9.96 12.77
C ASP A 77 -6.34 10.30 11.29
N TYR A 78 -6.36 11.58 10.92
CA TYR A 78 -6.10 12.00 9.55
C TYR A 78 -4.64 12.43 9.37
N SER A 79 -4.07 12.12 8.21
CA SER A 79 -2.82 12.77 7.82
C SER A 79 -3.09 14.20 7.37
N ARG A 80 -2.19 15.11 7.72
CA ARG A 80 -2.18 16.47 7.19
C ARG A 80 -1.86 16.44 5.68
N ASN A 81 -2.57 17.28 4.93
CA ASN A 81 -2.33 17.50 3.51
C ASN A 81 -2.54 18.99 3.23
N SER A 82 -1.45 19.74 3.10
CA SER A 82 -1.48 21.18 2.84
C SER A 82 -2.07 21.53 1.47
N SER A 83 -2.04 20.59 0.52
CA SER A 83 -2.61 20.78 -0.82
C SER A 83 -4.13 20.58 -0.85
N ALA A 84 -4.72 19.95 0.17
CA ALA A 84 -6.17 19.79 0.27
C ALA A 84 -6.82 21.05 0.85
N PRO A 85 -7.95 21.53 0.32
CA PRO A 85 -8.66 22.68 0.90
C PRO A 85 -9.05 22.50 2.37
N SER A 86 -9.24 21.26 2.80
CA SER A 86 -9.52 20.91 4.19
C SER A 86 -8.29 20.88 5.11
N GLY A 87 -7.08 20.82 4.55
CA GLY A 87 -5.83 20.58 5.29
C GLY A 87 -5.59 19.11 5.68
N PHE A 88 -6.48 18.19 5.28
CA PHE A 88 -6.43 16.77 5.66
C PHE A 88 -6.53 15.85 4.44
N GLY A 89 -6.05 14.61 4.60
CA GLY A 89 -6.22 13.54 3.61
C GLY A 89 -7.69 13.21 3.34
N ALA A 90 -7.93 12.49 2.23
CA ALA A 90 -9.28 12.12 1.79
C ALA A 90 -9.96 11.07 2.69
N GLU A 91 -9.18 10.29 3.45
CA GLU A 91 -9.64 9.24 4.34
C GLU A 91 -8.75 9.16 5.59
N CYS A 92 -9.23 8.48 6.63
CA CYS A 92 -8.48 8.28 7.86
C CYS A 92 -7.25 7.39 7.64
N ARG A 93 -6.21 7.56 8.47
CA ARG A 93 -4.96 6.80 8.43
C ARG A 93 -5.16 5.28 8.45
N PRO A 94 -6.08 4.71 9.26
CA PRO A 94 -6.38 3.28 9.21
C PRO A 94 -6.85 2.81 7.83
N CYS A 95 -7.87 3.47 7.26
CA CYS A 95 -8.38 3.14 5.92
C CYS A 95 -7.29 3.27 4.85
N ARG A 96 -6.51 4.35 4.92
CA ARG A 96 -5.40 4.59 4.00
C ARG A 96 -4.29 3.54 4.09
N ARG A 97 -4.04 3.02 5.29
CA ARG A 97 -3.06 1.95 5.49
C ARG A 97 -3.58 0.65 4.89
N THR A 98 -4.87 0.34 5.07
CA THR A 98 -5.50 -0.84 4.46
C THR A 98 -5.44 -0.78 2.93
N SER A 99 -5.82 0.36 2.33
CA SER A 99 -5.78 0.53 0.87
C SER A 99 -4.37 0.43 0.30
N GLN A 100 -3.38 1.06 0.95
CA GLN A 100 -1.97 0.95 0.54
C GLN A 100 -1.43 -0.47 0.69
N ASN A 101 -1.80 -1.19 1.76
CA ASN A 101 -1.38 -2.56 1.97
C ASN A 101 -1.94 -3.50 0.89
N GLU A 102 -3.20 -3.30 0.47
CA GLU A 102 -3.79 -4.08 -0.61
C GLU A 102 -3.09 -3.79 -1.95
N ALA A 103 -2.89 -2.51 -2.28
CA ALA A 103 -2.18 -2.13 -3.51
C ALA A 103 -0.74 -2.66 -3.54
N TYR A 104 -0.04 -2.61 -2.40
CA TYR A 104 1.30 -3.20 -2.27
C TYR A 104 1.26 -4.71 -2.48
N PHE A 105 0.29 -5.40 -1.88
CA PHE A 105 0.12 -6.85 -2.00
C PHE A 105 -0.10 -7.25 -3.47
N VAL A 106 -1.04 -6.59 -4.16
CA VAL A 106 -1.29 -6.80 -5.60
C VAL A 106 -0.05 -6.56 -6.43
N ARG A 107 0.68 -5.46 -6.20
CA ARG A 107 1.92 -5.17 -6.94
C ARG A 107 3.01 -6.22 -6.69
N ARG A 108 3.11 -6.76 -5.47
CA ARG A 108 4.15 -7.73 -5.10
C ARG A 108 3.85 -9.15 -5.57
N TYR A 109 2.58 -9.57 -5.55
CA TYR A 109 2.18 -10.95 -5.77
C TYR A 109 1.30 -11.16 -7.01
N GLY A 110 0.88 -10.10 -7.69
CA GLY A 110 -0.01 -10.18 -8.86
C GLY A 110 -1.45 -10.61 -8.54
N LEU A 111 -1.80 -10.75 -7.25
CA LEU A 111 -3.10 -11.19 -6.76
C LEU A 111 -3.58 -10.27 -5.64
N THR A 112 -4.89 -10.11 -5.56
CA THR A 112 -5.61 -9.55 -4.41
C THR A 112 -5.65 -10.56 -3.26
N ARG A 113 -5.89 -10.08 -2.04
CA ARG A 113 -6.10 -10.98 -0.89
C ARG A 113 -7.33 -11.87 -1.06
N ALA A 114 -8.36 -11.37 -1.74
CA ALA A 114 -9.57 -12.13 -2.04
C ALA A 114 -9.30 -13.30 -2.98
N GLU A 115 -8.47 -13.11 -4.01
CA GLU A 115 -8.04 -14.19 -4.91
C GLU A 115 -7.20 -15.23 -4.18
N VAL A 116 -6.27 -14.80 -3.31
CA VAL A 116 -5.50 -15.74 -2.48
C VAL A 116 -6.42 -16.51 -1.52
N HIS A 117 -7.45 -15.86 -0.97
CA HIS A 117 -8.45 -16.56 -0.15
C HIS A 117 -9.27 -17.57 -0.96
N ALA A 118 -9.71 -17.22 -2.18
CA ALA A 118 -10.39 -18.15 -3.07
C ALA A 118 -9.51 -19.36 -3.40
N MET A 119 -8.20 -19.15 -3.63
CA MET A 119 -7.22 -20.21 -3.83
C MET A 119 -7.07 -21.12 -2.59
N ARG A 120 -7.04 -20.54 -1.37
CA ARG A 120 -7.05 -21.31 -0.11
C ARG A 120 -8.27 -22.22 -0.02
N VAL A 121 -9.45 -21.67 -0.30
CA VAL A 121 -10.71 -22.41 -0.27
C VAL A 121 -10.70 -23.53 -1.32
N ALA A 122 -10.29 -23.23 -2.55
CA ALA A 122 -10.21 -24.23 -3.62
C ALA A 122 -9.23 -25.37 -3.30
N GLN A 123 -8.15 -25.08 -2.57
CA GLN A 123 -7.17 -26.07 -2.12
C GLN A 123 -7.50 -26.71 -0.76
N ALA A 124 -8.63 -26.35 -0.13
CA ALA A 124 -8.96 -26.75 1.24
C ALA A 124 -7.82 -26.49 2.26
N ASP A 125 -7.10 -25.38 2.10
CA ASP A 125 -5.89 -24.99 2.88
C ASP A 125 -4.77 -26.07 2.89
N ARG A 126 -4.70 -26.90 1.85
CA ARG A 126 -3.71 -27.96 1.68
C ARG A 126 -2.72 -27.67 0.56
N CYS A 127 -1.52 -28.23 0.69
CA CYS A 127 -0.44 -28.08 -0.27
C CYS A 127 -0.83 -28.72 -1.60
N ALA A 128 -0.70 -27.99 -2.72
CA ALA A 128 -1.06 -28.52 -4.04
C ALA A 128 -0.17 -29.68 -4.52
N ILE A 129 1.01 -29.90 -3.92
CA ILE A 129 1.92 -30.98 -4.27
C ILE A 129 1.75 -32.20 -3.36
N CYS A 130 1.98 -32.04 -2.06
CA CYS A 130 1.96 -33.18 -1.12
C CYS A 130 0.63 -33.38 -0.41
N GLY A 131 -0.33 -32.46 -0.57
CA GLY A 131 -1.60 -32.50 0.14
C GLY A 131 -1.52 -32.13 1.62
N ASP A 132 -0.35 -32.01 2.26
CA ASP A 132 -0.29 -31.69 3.69
C ASP A 132 -0.87 -30.31 4.03
N GLN A 133 -1.27 -30.14 5.29
CA GLN A 133 -1.64 -28.84 5.85
C GLN A 133 -0.45 -27.86 5.83
N GLY A 134 -0.74 -26.58 6.09
CA GLY A 134 0.30 -25.54 6.16
C GLY A 134 0.69 -24.97 4.81
N ALA A 135 -0.23 -24.97 3.84
CA ALA A 135 -0.06 -24.29 2.57
C ALA A 135 -0.12 -22.76 2.76
N ALA A 136 1.06 -22.17 2.94
CA ALA A 136 1.23 -20.75 3.26
C ALA A 136 2.06 -19.98 2.23
N HIS A 137 2.74 -20.68 1.32
CA HIS A 137 3.61 -20.08 0.33
C HIS A 137 2.92 -20.01 -1.03
N LEU A 138 2.84 -18.80 -1.62
CA LEU A 138 2.40 -18.60 -2.99
C LEU A 138 3.54 -18.97 -3.94
N ASP A 139 3.42 -20.15 -4.54
CA ASP A 139 4.33 -20.62 -5.56
C ASP A 139 4.05 -19.90 -6.88
N HIS A 140 5.10 -19.51 -7.59
CA HIS A 140 5.01 -18.75 -8.83
C HIS A 140 6.03 -19.24 -9.84
N ALA A 141 5.64 -19.26 -11.12
CA ALA A 141 6.57 -19.61 -12.18
C ALA A 141 7.60 -18.49 -12.35
N HIS A 142 8.88 -18.78 -12.17
CA HIS A 142 9.94 -17.78 -12.30
C HIS A 142 10.08 -17.19 -13.72
N SER A 143 9.59 -17.88 -14.74
CA SER A 143 9.60 -17.40 -16.14
C SER A 143 8.53 -16.35 -16.45
N THR A 144 7.36 -16.43 -15.80
CA THR A 144 6.20 -15.56 -16.11
C THR A 144 5.77 -14.69 -14.93
N GLY A 145 6.21 -15.00 -13.72
CA GLY A 145 5.72 -14.39 -12.48
C GLY A 145 4.30 -14.81 -12.09
N ALA A 146 3.64 -15.66 -12.89
CA ALA A 146 2.28 -16.11 -12.61
C ALA A 146 2.26 -17.04 -11.39
N VAL A 147 1.35 -16.77 -10.46
CA VAL A 147 1.11 -17.64 -9.31
C VAL A 147 0.50 -18.96 -9.78
N ARG A 148 1.08 -20.08 -9.34
CA ARG A 148 0.62 -21.44 -9.66
C ARG A 148 -0.38 -21.94 -8.60
N ALA A 149 0.06 -22.03 -7.35
CA ALA A 149 -0.74 -22.60 -6.26
C ALA A 149 -0.15 -22.22 -4.87
N LEU A 150 -0.87 -22.59 -3.80
CA LEU A 150 -0.32 -22.57 -2.44
C LEU A 150 0.41 -23.88 -2.12
N LEU A 151 1.63 -23.77 -1.62
CA LEU A 151 2.48 -24.88 -1.22
C LEU A 151 2.87 -24.79 0.27
N CYS A 152 3.19 -25.94 0.86
CA CYS A 152 3.89 -25.98 2.15
C CYS A 152 5.37 -25.56 1.98
N SER A 153 6.03 -25.18 3.07
CA SER A 153 7.42 -24.71 3.04
C SER A 153 8.39 -25.73 2.42
N ARG A 154 8.19 -27.02 2.69
CA ARG A 154 9.02 -28.13 2.18
C ARG A 154 8.90 -28.26 0.66
N CYS A 155 7.68 -28.32 0.13
CA CYS A 155 7.46 -28.44 -1.31
C CYS A 155 7.93 -27.21 -2.08
N ASN A 156 7.63 -26.01 -1.57
CA ASN A 156 8.06 -24.76 -2.20
C ASN A 156 9.60 -24.65 -2.25
N MET A 157 10.28 -24.96 -1.15
CA MET A 157 11.74 -24.99 -1.11
C MET A 157 12.31 -26.08 -2.02
N GLY A 158 11.68 -27.26 -2.05
CA GLY A 158 12.07 -28.37 -2.93
C GLY A 158 12.08 -27.95 -4.39
N LEU A 159 11.01 -27.32 -4.89
CA LEU A 159 10.96 -26.80 -6.26
C LEU A 159 12.10 -25.82 -6.54
N GLY A 160 12.34 -24.87 -5.63
CA GLY A 160 13.42 -23.89 -5.77
C GLY A 160 14.83 -24.51 -5.75
N LEU A 161 15.07 -25.56 -4.97
CA LEU A 161 16.35 -26.29 -4.94
C LEU A 161 16.62 -27.04 -6.25
N PHE A 162 15.56 -27.47 -6.94
CA PHE A 162 15.66 -28.03 -8.29
C PHE A 162 15.52 -26.95 -9.39
N LEU A 163 15.59 -25.67 -9.04
CA LEU A 163 15.51 -24.52 -9.97
C LEU A 163 14.24 -24.50 -10.82
N ASP A 164 13.14 -25.06 -10.32
CA ASP A 164 11.88 -25.23 -11.06
C ASP A 164 12.05 -26.01 -12.38
N ASP A 165 13.09 -26.85 -12.48
CA ASP A 165 13.44 -27.61 -13.68
C ASP A 165 12.83 -29.03 -13.62
N PRO A 166 11.85 -29.35 -14.49
CA PRO A 166 11.24 -30.67 -14.53
C PRO A 166 12.23 -31.79 -14.81
N ASP A 167 13.29 -31.55 -15.59
CA ASP A 167 14.26 -32.59 -15.95
C ASP A 167 15.12 -32.97 -14.73
N ARG A 168 15.49 -32.00 -13.91
CA ARG A 168 16.19 -32.25 -12.64
C ARG A 168 15.31 -33.01 -11.64
N LEU A 169 14.02 -32.67 -11.57
CA LEU A 169 13.08 -33.38 -10.72
C LEU A 169 12.91 -34.85 -11.16
N ARG A 170 12.80 -35.11 -12.47
CA ARG A 170 12.75 -36.48 -13.00
C ARG A 170 14.05 -37.25 -12.73
N ALA A 171 15.21 -36.62 -12.87
CA ALA A 171 16.49 -37.22 -12.54
C ALA A 171 16.59 -37.58 -11.04
N ALA A 172 16.04 -36.74 -10.16
CA ALA A 172 15.98 -37.03 -8.71
C ALA A 172 15.08 -38.25 -8.40
N VAL A 173 13.95 -38.38 -9.10
CA VAL A 173 13.10 -39.58 -8.99
C VAL A 173 13.85 -40.84 -9.41
N ALA A 174 14.48 -40.83 -10.59
CA ALA A 174 15.25 -41.97 -11.10
C ALA A 174 16.41 -42.36 -10.16
N TYR A 175 17.06 -41.37 -9.53
CA TYR A 175 18.09 -41.61 -8.52
C TYR A 175 17.54 -42.35 -7.29
N LEU A 176 16.38 -41.92 -6.75
CA LEU A 176 15.75 -42.57 -5.60
C LEU A 176 15.33 -44.01 -5.92
N GLU A 177 14.72 -44.23 -7.08
CA GLU A 177 14.30 -45.56 -7.54
C GLU A 177 15.49 -46.53 -7.65
N LYS A 178 16.60 -46.07 -8.23
CA LYS A 178 17.83 -46.87 -8.38
C LYS A 178 18.44 -47.27 -7.03
N HIS A 179 18.33 -46.41 -6.02
CA HIS A 179 18.99 -46.60 -4.73
C HIS A 179 18.04 -47.10 -3.62
N GLY A 180 16.87 -47.62 -3.99
CA GLY A 180 15.95 -48.26 -3.03
C GLY A 180 15.26 -47.28 -2.09
N GLY A 181 15.09 -46.02 -2.50
CA GLY A 181 14.33 -45.02 -1.78
C GLY A 181 12.84 -45.33 -1.83
N GLY A 182 12.39 -46.35 -1.07
CA GLY A 182 10.98 -46.59 -0.85
C GLY A 182 10.31 -45.34 -0.29
N ALA A 183 9.12 -45.01 -0.79
CA ALA A 183 8.34 -43.89 -0.28
C ALA A 183 8.20 -44.01 1.24
N VAL A 184 8.85 -43.09 1.98
CA VAL A 184 8.55 -42.95 3.41
C VAL A 184 7.10 -42.48 3.48
N PRO A 185 6.18 -43.23 4.11
CA PRO A 185 4.79 -42.80 4.23
C PRO A 185 4.74 -41.40 4.83
N PRO A 186 3.75 -40.56 4.46
CA PRO A 186 3.69 -39.18 4.93
C PRO A 186 3.77 -39.17 6.45
N ALA A 187 4.87 -38.63 6.98
CA ALA A 187 5.13 -38.60 8.40
C ALA A 187 4.04 -37.77 9.09
N THR A 188 3.10 -38.45 9.73
CA THR A 188 2.27 -37.86 10.78
C THR A 188 3.20 -37.43 11.91
N GLY A 189 3.53 -36.14 11.97
CA GLY A 189 4.30 -35.54 13.06
C GLY A 189 5.81 -35.61 12.87
N CYS A 190 6.41 -34.48 12.51
CA CYS A 190 7.85 -34.28 12.56
C CYS A 190 8.29 -34.04 14.01
N THR A 191 8.97 -35.00 14.64
CA THR A 191 9.73 -34.76 15.90
C THR A 191 11.03 -35.56 15.98
N THR A 192 11.64 -35.98 14.87
CA THR A 192 13.03 -36.48 14.96
C THR A 192 13.83 -36.10 13.72
N PRO A 193 14.87 -35.25 13.85
CA PRO A 193 15.79 -35.01 12.74
C PRO A 193 16.60 -36.29 12.47
N PRO A 194 16.89 -36.62 11.20
CA PRO A 194 17.79 -37.72 10.89
C PRO A 194 19.18 -37.37 11.47
N ARG A 195 19.68 -38.24 12.34
CA ARG A 195 21.07 -38.17 12.80
C ARG A 195 21.92 -38.83 11.73
N LEU A 196 22.75 -38.02 11.05
CA LEU A 196 24.13 -38.36 10.71
C LEU A 196 24.77 -37.21 9.90
N GLY A 197 25.87 -36.65 10.42
CA GLY A 197 26.86 -35.97 9.59
C GLY A 197 27.01 -34.46 9.72
N SER A 198 27.14 -33.90 10.93
CA SER A 198 28.19 -32.90 11.13
C SER A 198 28.54 -32.79 12.61
N ASP A 199 29.73 -33.25 12.97
CA ASP A 199 30.46 -32.77 14.13
C ASP A 199 30.68 -31.26 13.98
N ARG A 200 29.69 -30.46 14.40
CA ARG A 200 29.93 -29.06 14.75
C ARG A 200 29.96 -28.99 16.26
N ARG A 201 31.20 -29.05 16.77
CA ARG A 201 31.54 -28.75 18.16
C ARG A 201 30.73 -27.55 18.64
N ASP A 202 30.13 -27.77 19.80
CA ASP A 202 29.47 -26.79 20.64
C ASP A 202 30.38 -25.55 20.79
N ARG A 203 30.04 -24.46 20.10
CA ARG A 203 30.50 -23.12 20.44
C ARG A 203 29.30 -22.33 20.98
N ARG A 204 28.78 -22.77 22.13
CA ARG A 204 28.14 -21.87 23.09
C ARG A 204 29.18 -20.90 23.64
N GLY A 205 29.41 -19.84 22.88
CA GLY A 205 30.00 -18.59 23.35
C GLY A 205 28.92 -17.52 23.32
N THR A 206 28.43 -17.17 24.50
CA THR A 206 27.61 -15.99 24.79
C THR A 206 28.15 -14.76 24.05
N ARG A 207 27.38 -14.20 23.10
CA ARG A 207 27.59 -12.83 22.63
C ARG A 207 26.70 -11.89 23.45
N PRO A 208 27.25 -11.03 24.32
CA PRO A 208 26.44 -10.01 24.97
C PRO A 208 26.02 -8.97 23.94
N GLY A 209 24.79 -8.48 24.08
CA GLY A 209 24.16 -7.55 23.16
C GLY A 209 24.98 -6.29 22.95
N ARG A 210 25.12 -5.89 21.67
CA ARG A 210 25.50 -4.53 21.31
C ARG A 210 24.26 -3.77 20.90
N ARG A 211 23.93 -2.79 21.75
CA ARG A 211 22.96 -1.72 21.55
C ARG A 211 23.38 -0.94 20.29
N SER A 212 22.52 -0.87 19.29
CA SER A 212 22.72 -0.06 18.08
C SER A 212 22.25 1.37 18.37
N THR A 213 23.10 2.13 19.06
CA THR A 213 23.14 3.59 18.94
C THR A 213 24.56 3.88 18.45
N ASP A 214 24.70 4.21 17.17
CA ASP A 214 25.56 5.30 16.71
C ASP A 214 25.61 5.31 15.17
N ARG A 215 25.22 6.47 14.64
CA ARG A 215 25.24 6.86 13.24
C ARG A 215 26.51 7.68 13.03
N PRO A 216 27.41 7.36 12.10
CA PRO A 216 28.41 8.33 11.69
C PRO A 216 27.85 9.18 10.55
N ALA A 217 27.81 10.49 10.80
CA ALA A 217 27.92 11.48 9.74
C ALA A 217 29.34 11.41 9.14
N HIS A 218 29.48 11.69 7.85
CA HIS A 218 30.43 12.63 7.24
C HIS A 218 30.47 12.39 5.73
N GLY A 219 30.15 13.44 4.97
CA GLY A 219 30.45 13.51 3.54
C GLY A 219 31.80 14.17 3.29
N SER A 220 32.37 13.95 2.11
CA SER A 220 32.69 15.00 1.12
C SER A 220 33.50 14.43 -0.06
N ALA A 221 32.98 14.71 -1.26
CA ALA A 221 33.61 15.03 -2.54
C ALA A 221 34.92 14.36 -3.02
N ALA A 222 34.90 13.84 -4.25
CA ALA A 222 35.64 14.43 -5.39
C ALA A 222 35.20 13.81 -6.76
N PRO A 223 35.42 14.51 -7.90
CA PRO A 223 34.70 14.31 -9.17
C PRO A 223 35.57 13.73 -10.31
N HIS A 224 34.97 13.20 -11.39
CA HIS A 224 35.47 13.09 -12.79
C HIS A 224 34.42 12.30 -13.61
N ARG A 225 34.11 12.50 -14.90
CA ARG A 225 34.31 13.48 -15.99
C ARG A 225 33.27 13.09 -17.10
N PRO A 226 32.98 13.93 -18.11
CA PRO A 226 31.90 13.69 -19.07
C PRO A 226 32.33 12.76 -20.23
N THR A 227 31.43 11.89 -20.68
CA THR A 227 31.56 11.12 -21.92
C THR A 227 30.98 11.91 -23.09
N THR A 228 31.85 12.33 -24.00
CA THR A 228 31.51 12.73 -25.37
C THR A 228 31.72 11.54 -26.30
N SER A 229 30.69 11.14 -27.05
CA SER A 229 30.84 10.36 -28.27
C SER A 229 29.76 10.80 -29.26
N GLY A 230 30.19 11.49 -30.31
CA GLY A 230 29.36 11.84 -31.47
C GLY A 230 29.18 10.65 -32.41
N PRO A 231 28.25 10.73 -33.38
CA PRO A 231 28.11 9.72 -34.42
C PRO A 231 29.10 9.96 -35.57
N ALA A 232 29.63 8.85 -36.08
CA ALA A 232 30.43 8.78 -37.30
C ALA A 232 29.54 8.83 -38.54
N GLU A 233 29.99 9.56 -39.56
CA GLU A 233 29.53 9.46 -40.95
C GLU A 233 29.90 8.08 -41.51
N GLU A 234 28.94 7.41 -42.16
CA GLU A 234 29.21 6.42 -43.20
C GLU A 234 28.53 6.91 -44.49
N ALA A 235 29.37 7.31 -45.45
CA ALA A 235 29.04 7.33 -46.87
C ALA A 235 29.64 6.05 -47.49
N HIS A 236 28.85 5.32 -48.26
CA HIS A 236 29.21 4.60 -49.49
C HIS A 236 28.08 3.61 -49.85
N GLY A 237 27.44 3.83 -51.00
CA GLY A 237 26.45 2.93 -51.61
C GLY A 237 25.28 3.66 -52.23
#